data_AF-A0AAX3RJN3-F1
#
_entry.id   AF-A0AAX3RJN3-F1
#
_cell.length_a   1.000
_cell.length_b   1.000
_cell.length_c   1.000
_cell.angle_alpha   90.00
_cell.angle_beta   90.00
_cell.angle_gamma   90.00
#
_symmetry.space_group_name_H-M   'P 1'
#
loop_
_entity.id
_entity.type
_entity.pdbx_description
1 polymer ?
#
loop_
_entity_poly.entity_id
_entity_poly.type
_entity_poly.pdbx_seq_one_letter_code
_entity_poly.pdbx_strand_id
1 'polypeptide(L)'
;MLNSQNSKPTADDWESAGTEYGSTKFEKYSLAAVVQTLGFALNLPSGGWSSYLAGLANMVILGEYPVVYFKDRKEFKMAGATLMTRHNVTIYEDKDRKKKIGSDSFIITDRGGTKAADK
;
A
#
# COMPACT_ATOMS: atom_id res chain seq x y z
N MET A 1 0.71 26.65 -42.12
CA MET A 1 1.20 26.59 -40.72
C MET A 1 0.38 25.54 -39.98
N LEU A 2 0.91 24.33 -39.80
CA LEU A 2 0.35 23.34 -38.89
C LEU A 2 1.54 22.67 -38.21
N ASN A 3 1.92 23.15 -37.03
CA ASN A 3 2.96 22.50 -36.24
C ASN A 3 2.30 21.89 -35.01
N SER A 4 2.43 20.57 -34.95
CA SER A 4 1.91 19.65 -33.95
C SER A 4 1.74 20.26 -32.57
N GLN A 5 0.54 20.07 -32.02
CA GLN A 5 0.33 20.01 -30.59
C GLN A 5 1.31 18.98 -30.02
N ASN A 6 2.38 19.46 -29.40
CA ASN A 6 3.28 18.65 -28.59
C ASN A 6 2.58 18.39 -27.25
N SER A 7 1.49 17.62 -27.28
CA SER A 7 0.94 17.01 -26.07
C SER A 7 1.92 15.93 -25.66
N LYS A 8 2.92 16.32 -24.85
CA LYS A 8 3.57 15.35 -23.97
C LYS A 8 2.44 14.62 -23.24
N PRO A 9 2.37 13.27 -23.25
CA PRO A 9 1.45 12.58 -22.38
C PRO A 9 1.93 12.86 -20.96
N THR A 10 1.32 13.83 -20.29
CA THR A 10 1.57 14.06 -18.87
C THR A 10 0.90 12.90 -18.14
N ALA A 11 1.63 11.80 -18.00
CA ALA A 11 1.26 10.66 -17.16
C ALA A 11 1.40 11.01 -15.66
N ASP A 12 1.01 12.22 -15.27
CA ASP A 12 1.23 12.74 -13.90
C ASP A 12 0.04 12.58 -12.96
N ASP A 13 -1.15 12.37 -13.53
CA ASP A 13 -2.37 12.16 -12.75
C ASP A 13 -2.42 10.74 -12.21
N TRP A 14 -2.97 10.61 -11.00
CA TRP A 14 -3.16 9.33 -10.35
C TRP A 14 -4.43 8.66 -10.88
N GLU A 15 -4.28 7.44 -11.39
CA GLU A 15 -5.38 6.62 -11.87
C GLU A 15 -5.78 5.59 -10.82
N SER A 16 -7.08 5.30 -10.72
CA SER A 16 -7.59 4.28 -9.79
C SER A 16 -7.09 2.89 -10.20
N ALA A 17 -6.39 2.21 -9.29
CA ALA A 17 -5.98 0.81 -9.43
C ALA A 17 -6.96 -0.16 -8.73
N GLY A 18 -8.04 0.36 -8.16
CA GLY A 18 -9.06 -0.43 -7.45
C GLY A 18 -8.97 -0.33 -5.93
N THR A 19 -9.81 -1.11 -5.25
CA THR A 19 -9.86 -1.18 -3.79
C THR A 19 -9.81 -2.62 -3.35
N GLU A 20 -8.88 -2.93 -2.45
CA GLU A 20 -8.75 -4.24 -1.83
C GLU A 20 -9.28 -4.21 -0.41
N TYR A 21 -9.83 -5.35 0.00
CA TYR A 21 -10.42 -5.57 1.30
C TYR A 21 -9.87 -6.87 1.86
N GLY A 22 -9.53 -6.88 3.14
CA GLY A 22 -9.06 -8.11 3.77
C GLY A 22 -9.09 -8.04 5.29
N SER A 23 -8.48 -9.03 5.90
CA SER A 23 -8.32 -9.13 7.35
C SER A 23 -7.03 -9.86 7.71
N THR A 24 -6.49 -9.56 8.88
CA THR A 24 -5.26 -10.13 9.38
C THR A 24 -5.41 -10.53 10.84
N LYS A 25 -4.90 -11.71 11.21
CA LYS A 25 -4.85 -12.19 12.60
C LYS A 25 -3.41 -12.13 13.08
N PHE A 26 -3.20 -11.61 14.30
CA PHE A 26 -1.88 -11.50 14.91
C PHE A 26 -1.78 -12.46 16.09
N GLU A 27 -0.83 -13.40 16.01
CA GLU A 27 -0.57 -14.35 17.12
C GLU A 27 0.34 -13.74 18.19
N LYS A 28 1.17 -12.75 17.82
CA LYS A 28 2.08 -12.03 18.71
C LYS A 28 2.09 -10.54 18.34
N TYR A 29 1.99 -9.68 19.34
CA TYR A 29 1.95 -8.22 19.17
C TYR A 29 3.34 -7.57 19.11
N SER A 30 4.32 -8.20 18.44
CA SER A 30 5.57 -7.51 18.18
C SER A 30 5.42 -6.61 16.96
N LEU A 31 5.97 -5.38 17.02
CA LEU A 31 5.90 -4.41 15.92
C LEU A 31 6.34 -5.05 14.59
N ALA A 32 7.46 -5.76 14.59
CA ALA A 32 7.98 -6.43 13.41
C ALA A 32 7.05 -7.51 12.86
N ALA A 33 6.37 -8.29 13.72
CA ALA A 33 5.43 -9.32 13.28
C ALA A 33 4.17 -8.69 12.67
N VAL A 34 3.57 -7.71 13.35
CA VAL A 34 2.38 -7.01 12.87
C VAL A 34 2.65 -6.30 11.55
N VAL A 35 3.77 -5.57 11.45
CA VAL A 35 4.22 -4.93 10.21
C VAL A 35 4.34 -5.97 9.08
N GLN A 36 5.00 -7.11 9.34
CA GLN A 36 5.13 -8.16 8.34
C GLN A 36 3.80 -8.73 7.87
N THR A 37 2.92 -9.10 8.82
CA THR A 37 1.63 -9.69 8.45
C THR A 37 0.75 -8.70 7.69
N LEU A 38 0.79 -7.41 8.03
CA LEU A 38 0.10 -6.37 7.26
C LEU A 38 0.68 -6.22 5.85
N GLY A 39 2.01 -6.21 5.71
CA GLY A 39 2.67 -6.13 4.40
C GLY A 39 2.30 -7.30 3.48
N PHE A 40 2.28 -8.52 4.03
CA PHE A 40 1.81 -9.70 3.29
C PHE A 40 0.32 -9.62 2.95
N ALA A 41 -0.53 -9.21 3.88
CA ALA A 41 -1.97 -9.13 3.65
C ALA A 41 -2.36 -8.08 2.61
N LEU A 42 -1.58 -7.01 2.49
CA LEU A 42 -1.74 -5.96 1.49
C LEU A 42 -1.05 -6.27 0.14
N ASN A 43 -0.45 -7.46 0.02
CA ASN A 43 0.30 -7.90 -1.16
C ASN A 43 1.41 -6.91 -1.56
N LEU A 44 2.12 -6.34 -0.58
CA LEU A 44 3.17 -5.36 -0.84
C LEU A 44 4.47 -6.08 -1.26
N PRO A 45 5.20 -5.57 -2.27
CA PRO A 45 6.46 -6.15 -2.73
C PRO A 45 7.51 -6.13 -1.61
N SER A 46 8.37 -7.16 -1.56
CA SER A 46 9.38 -7.30 -0.50
C SER A 46 10.37 -6.12 -0.46
N GLY A 47 10.50 -5.48 0.70
CA GLY A 47 11.51 -4.45 0.95
C GLY A 47 11.06 -3.04 0.57
N GLY A 48 10.77 -2.20 1.57
CA GLY A 48 10.48 -0.77 1.39
C GLY A 48 9.20 -0.27 2.08
N TRP A 49 8.30 -1.15 2.50
CA TRP A 49 7.03 -0.76 3.13
C TRP A 49 7.00 -0.79 4.67
N SER A 50 8.01 -1.38 5.29
CA SER A 50 8.02 -1.61 6.74
C SER A 50 7.96 -0.32 7.55
N SER A 51 8.62 0.74 7.09
CA SER A 51 8.56 2.07 7.72
C SER A 51 7.18 2.71 7.60
N TYR A 52 6.47 2.48 6.49
CA TYR A 52 5.13 3.03 6.27
C TYR A 52 4.07 2.31 7.11
N LEU A 53 4.21 0.99 7.31
CA LEU A 53 3.26 0.23 8.12
C LEU A 53 3.52 0.31 9.63
N ALA A 54 4.65 0.85 10.07
CA ALA A 54 5.02 0.90 11.48
C ALA A 54 4.02 1.70 12.33
N GLY A 55 3.50 2.83 11.81
CA GLY A 55 2.49 3.63 12.51
C GLY A 55 1.18 2.89 12.72
N LEU A 56 0.67 2.26 11.66
CA LEU A 56 -0.52 1.41 11.71
C LEU A 56 -0.33 0.22 12.66
N ALA A 57 0.81 -0.47 12.58
CA ALA A 57 1.11 -1.59 13.44
C ALA A 57 1.16 -1.21 14.92
N ASN A 58 1.70 -0.03 15.24
CA ASN A 58 1.71 0.46 16.61
C ASN A 58 0.30 0.72 17.15
N MET A 59 -0.60 1.29 16.33
CA MET A 59 -2.01 1.47 16.71
C MET A 59 -2.73 0.13 16.96
N VAL A 60 -2.43 -0.88 16.14
CA VAL A 60 -2.97 -2.24 16.31
C VAL A 60 -2.52 -2.86 17.62
N ILE A 61 -1.24 -2.72 17.95
CA ILE A 61 -0.64 -3.25 19.18
C ILE A 61 -1.21 -2.53 20.42
N LEU A 62 -1.25 -1.20 20.40
CA LEU A 62 -1.76 -0.40 21.52
C LEU A 62 -3.24 -0.64 21.81
N GLY A 63 -4.04 -0.88 20.77
CA GLY A 63 -5.44 -1.25 20.94
C GLY A 63 -5.68 -2.74 21.16
N GLU A 64 -4.61 -3.52 21.30
CA GLU A 64 -4.63 -4.96 21.59
C GLU A 64 -5.51 -5.79 20.63
N TYR A 65 -5.63 -5.37 19.36
CA TYR A 65 -6.54 -5.99 18.41
C TYR A 65 -6.01 -7.32 17.85
N PRO A 66 -6.62 -8.47 18.17
CA PRO A 66 -6.12 -9.78 17.72
C PRO A 66 -6.38 -10.05 16.24
N VAL A 67 -7.44 -9.42 15.71
CA VAL A 67 -7.82 -9.45 14.30
C VAL A 67 -8.14 -8.03 13.90
N VAL A 68 -7.66 -7.62 12.73
CA VAL A 68 -8.03 -6.35 12.12
C VAL A 68 -8.51 -6.56 10.71
N TYR A 69 -9.38 -5.69 10.26
CA TYR A 69 -9.89 -5.64 8.89
C TYR A 69 -9.28 -4.44 8.20
N PHE A 70 -8.96 -4.55 6.93
CA PHE A 70 -8.40 -3.43 6.19
C PHE A 70 -9.18 -3.15 4.91
N LYS A 71 -9.01 -1.91 4.46
CA LYS A 71 -9.40 -1.40 3.15
C LYS A 71 -8.18 -0.66 2.59
N ASP A 72 -7.72 -1.07 1.42
CA ASP A 72 -6.65 -0.39 0.71
C ASP A 72 -7.17 0.16 -0.62
N ARG A 73 -7.19 1.48 -0.76
CA ARG A 73 -7.49 2.14 -2.03
C ARG A 73 -6.19 2.40 -2.76
N LYS A 74 -6.03 1.74 -3.90
CA LYS A 74 -4.82 1.81 -4.72
C LYS A 74 -5.03 2.81 -5.85
N GLU A 75 -4.03 3.65 -6.04
CA GLU A 75 -3.90 4.51 -7.21
C GLU A 75 -2.54 4.25 -7.85
N PHE A 76 -2.43 4.39 -9.15
CA PHE A 76 -1.15 4.25 -9.84
C PHE A 76 -0.89 5.43 -10.75
N LYS A 77 0.39 5.72 -11.01
CA LYS A 77 0.81 6.64 -12.07
C LYS A 77 2.17 6.26 -12.64
N MET A 78 2.47 6.75 -13.84
CA MET A 78 3.74 6.53 -14.52
C MET A 78 4.61 7.80 -14.46
N ALA A 79 5.62 7.81 -13.60
CA ALA A 79 6.62 8.88 -13.56
C ALA A 79 7.82 8.50 -14.46
N GLY A 80 7.73 8.84 -15.75
CA GLY A 80 8.69 8.38 -16.75
C GLY A 80 8.65 6.86 -16.90
N ALA A 81 9.78 6.18 -16.64
CA ALA A 81 9.88 4.72 -16.67
C ALA A 81 9.51 4.04 -15.34
N THR A 82 9.12 4.79 -14.31
CA THR A 82 8.81 4.26 -12.97
C THR A 82 7.30 4.16 -12.77
N LEU A 83 6.80 2.96 -12.45
CA LEU A 83 5.43 2.76 -11.97
C LEU A 83 5.38 3.12 -10.49
N MET A 84 4.53 4.07 -10.13
CA MET A 84 4.26 4.42 -8.73
C MET A 84 2.87 3.93 -8.37
N THR A 85 2.75 3.22 -7.25
CA THR A 85 1.47 2.79 -6.68
C THR A 85 1.30 3.43 -5.32
N ARG A 86 0.28 4.27 -5.17
CA ARG A 86 -0.14 4.83 -3.88
C ARG A 86 -1.13 3.88 -3.24
N HIS A 87 -0.84 3.50 -2.00
CA HIS A 87 -1.72 2.77 -1.13
C HIS A 87 -2.33 3.75 -0.13
N ASN A 88 -3.64 3.64 0.07
CA ASN A 88 -4.35 4.38 1.11
C ASN A 88 -5.05 3.35 1.99
N VAL A 89 -4.33 2.91 3.02
CA VAL A 89 -4.71 1.81 3.89
C VAL A 89 -5.49 2.37 5.07
N THR A 90 -6.66 1.81 5.33
CA THR A 90 -7.42 2.04 6.56
C THR A 90 -7.64 0.71 7.26
N ILE A 91 -7.34 0.68 8.56
CA ILE A 91 -7.52 -0.48 9.42
C ILE A 91 -8.74 -0.26 10.33
N TYR A 92 -9.51 -1.33 10.54
CA TYR A 92 -10.75 -1.37 11.28
C TYR A 92 -10.77 -2.54 12.27
N GLU A 93 -11.47 -2.36 13.38
CA GLU A 93 -11.69 -3.38 14.40
C GLU A 93 -12.71 -4.43 13.95
N ASP A 94 -13.70 -4.03 13.15
CA ASP A 94 -14.85 -4.84 12.78
C ASP A 94 -14.89 -5.21 11.30
N LYS A 95 -15.53 -6.35 11.01
CA LYS A 95 -15.68 -6.89 9.64
C LYS A 95 -16.49 -5.97 8.73
N ASP A 96 -17.45 -5.23 9.30
CA ASP A 96 -18.26 -4.26 8.57
C ASP A 96 -17.47 -2.98 8.25
N ARG A 97 -16.27 -2.81 8.82
CA ARG A 97 -15.38 -1.66 8.63
C ARG A 97 -16.03 -0.34 9.06
N LYS A 98 -16.74 -0.35 10.17
CA LYS A 98 -17.40 0.83 10.76
C LYS A 98 -16.57 1.49 11.86
N LYS A 99 -15.76 0.71 12.59
CA LYS A 99 -14.88 1.15 13.67
C LYS A 99 -13.45 1.27 13.18
N LYS A 100 -13.04 2.48 12.82
CA LYS A 100 -11.69 2.77 12.35
C LYS A 100 -10.70 2.74 13.51
N ILE A 101 -9.59 2.00 13.34
CA ILE A 101 -8.43 2.01 14.22
C ILE A 101 -7.45 3.11 13.77
N GLY A 102 -7.12 3.12 12.48
CA GLY A 102 -6.11 4.01 11.93
C GLY A 102 -6.10 4.00 10.41
N SER A 103 -5.40 4.96 9.80
CA SER A 103 -5.17 4.98 8.37
C SER A 103 -3.81 5.59 8.08
N ASP A 104 -3.14 5.08 7.05
CA ASP A 104 -1.91 5.64 6.54
C ASP A 104 -1.87 5.54 5.01
N SER A 105 -1.11 6.43 4.38
CA SER A 105 -0.92 6.42 2.94
C SER A 105 0.55 6.47 2.59
N PHE A 106 0.93 5.63 1.62
CA PHE A 106 2.32 5.51 1.20
C PHE A 106 2.40 5.18 -0.28
N ILE A 107 3.55 5.46 -0.88
CA ILE A 107 3.81 5.22 -2.30
C ILE A 107 4.90 4.18 -2.40
N ILE A 108 4.62 3.12 -3.15
CA ILE A 108 5.61 2.14 -3.57
C ILE A 108 6.00 2.46 -5.01
N THR A 109 7.30 2.43 -5.30
CA THR A 109 7.81 2.65 -6.65
C THR A 109 8.39 1.35 -7.18
N ASP A 110 7.86 0.88 -8.31
CA ASP A 110 8.49 -0.16 -9.12
C ASP A 110 9.24 0.52 -10.28
N ARG A 111 10.57 0.41 -10.25
CA ARG A 111 11.44 1.00 -11.27
C ARG A 111 11.62 0.10 -12.49
N GLY A 112 10.85 -1.00 -12.62
CA GLY A 112 10.91 -1.88 -13.78
C GLY A 112 12.33 -2.35 -14.07
N GLY A 113 13.11 -2.64 -13.02
CA GLY A 113 14.46 -3.13 -13.19
C GLY A 113 14.40 -4.39 -14.04
N THR A 114 15.29 -4.53 -15.03
CA THR A 114 15.54 -5.84 -15.65
C THR A 114 15.66 -6.83 -14.52
N LYS A 115 14.70 -7.76 -14.41
CA LYS A 115 14.91 -8.97 -13.61
C LYS A 115 16.20 -9.51 -14.18
N ALA A 116 17.30 -9.37 -13.46
CA ALA A 116 18.51 -10.09 -13.79
C ALA A 116 18.03 -11.54 -13.83
N ALA A 117 18.04 -12.13 -15.02
CA ALA A 117 17.83 -13.55 -15.14
C ALA A 117 18.94 -14.16 -14.27
N ASP A 118 18.57 -14.66 -13.09
CA ASP A 118 19.49 -15.47 -12.32
C ASP A 118 19.90 -16.65 -13.21
N LYS A 119 21.21 -16.86 -13.22
CA LYS A 119 22.05 -17.59 -14.19
C LYS A 119 21.48 -18.87 -14.78
#